data_AF-A0A7C6GCX3-F1
#
_entry.id   AF-A0A7C6GCX3-F1
#
_cell.length_a   1.000
_cell.length_b   1.000
_cell.length_c   1.000
_cell.angle_alpha   90.00
_cell.angle_beta   90.00
_cell.angle_gamma   90.00
#
_symmetry.space_group_name_H-M   'P 1'
#
loop_
_entity.id
_entity.type
_entity.pdbx_description
1 polymer ?
#
loop_
_entity_poly.entity_id
_entity_poly.type
_entity_poly.pdbx_seq_one_letter_code
_entity_poly.pdbx_strand_id
1 'polypeptide(L)'
;MARGSKSRNRKVVPEAAQAMEKFKYEVASELGINPEYQSGYWGNISSRECGAVGGHMVRRMIAAAEQSLINQQGGFGLEPDAQPRGPQGPSAQ
;
A
#
# COMPACT_ATOMS: atom_id res chain seq x y z
N MET A 1 -26.38 -24.18 0.88
CA MET A 1 -24.91 -24.31 0.87
C MET A 1 -24.31 -22.94 0.54
N ALA A 2 -23.40 -22.42 1.36
CA ALA A 2 -22.83 -21.09 1.21
C ALA A 2 -21.94 -21.01 -0.05
N ARG A 3 -22.24 -20.06 -0.94
CA ARG A 3 -21.38 -19.72 -2.09
C ARG A 3 -20.07 -19.16 -1.56
N GLY A 4 -19.00 -19.94 -1.67
CA GLY A 4 -17.65 -19.50 -1.30
C GLY A 4 -17.32 -18.19 -2.00
N SER A 5 -17.27 -17.11 -1.23
CA SER A 5 -16.73 -15.83 -1.66
C SER A 5 -15.30 -16.09 -2.11
N LYS A 6 -15.10 -16.09 -3.43
CA LYS A 6 -13.77 -16.16 -4.04
C LYS A 6 -13.14 -14.79 -3.78
N SER A 7 -12.63 -14.61 -2.57
CA SER A 7 -11.93 -13.41 -2.14
C SER A 7 -10.74 -13.22 -3.08
N ARG A 8 -10.93 -12.35 -4.08
CA ARG A 8 -9.91 -11.97 -5.03
C ARG A 8 -9.00 -11.01 -4.29
N ASN A 9 -7.96 -11.55 -3.64
CA ASN A 9 -6.87 -10.77 -3.06
C ASN A 9 -6.04 -10.16 -4.21
N ARG A 10 -6.67 -9.29 -5.00
CA ARG A 10 -6.05 -8.62 -6.15
C ARG A 10 -5.21 -7.49 -5.58
N LYS A 11 -3.94 -7.43 -6.00
CA LYS A 11 -3.09 -6.29 -5.66
C LYS A 11 -3.78 -5.01 -6.14
N VAL A 12 -3.78 -3.98 -5.30
CA VAL A 12 -4.40 -2.68 -5.60
C VAL A 12 -3.81 -2.09 -6.88
N VAL A 13 -2.49 -2.26 -7.04
CA VAL A 13 -1.73 -1.92 -8.25
C VAL A 13 -1.18 -3.21 -8.84
N PRO A 14 -1.83 -3.82 -9.85
CA PRO A 14 -1.39 -5.09 -10.42
C PRO A 14 -0.03 -5.00 -11.13
N GLU A 15 0.34 -3.85 -11.65
CA GLU A 15 1.61 -3.59 -12.34
C GLU A 15 2.81 -3.75 -11.38
N ALA A 16 2.60 -3.44 -10.09
CA ALA A 16 3.61 -3.59 -9.05
C ALA A 16 3.78 -5.06 -8.59
N ALA A 17 3.04 -6.02 -9.16
CA ALA A 17 3.02 -7.38 -8.65
C ALA A 17 4.39 -8.05 -8.62
N GLN A 18 5.17 -7.89 -9.69
CA GLN A 18 6.52 -8.45 -9.83
C GLN A 18 7.52 -7.75 -8.91
N ALA A 19 7.46 -6.42 -8.81
CA ALA A 19 8.31 -5.64 -7.91
C ALA A 19 8.09 -6.04 -6.45
N MET A 20 6.81 -6.17 -6.04
CA MET A 20 6.43 -6.63 -4.71
C MET A 20 6.89 -8.06 -4.41
N GLU A 21 6.99 -8.93 -5.42
CA GLU A 21 7.49 -10.29 -5.24
C GLU A 21 9.01 -10.30 -5.02
N LYS A 22 9.75 -9.52 -5.81
CA LYS A 22 11.20 -9.33 -5.60
C LYS A 22 11.48 -8.79 -4.20
N PHE A 23 10.75 -7.75 -3.81
CA PHE A 23 10.87 -7.14 -2.50
C PHE A 23 10.58 -8.11 -1.34
N LYS A 24 9.60 -9.00 -1.50
CA LYS A 24 9.32 -10.07 -0.52
C LYS A 24 10.56 -10.96 -0.30
N TYR A 25 11.24 -11.37 -1.38
CA TYR A 25 12.42 -12.23 -1.29
C TYR A 25 13.65 -11.50 -0.74
N GLU A 26 13.81 -10.21 -1.05
CA GLU A 26 14.86 -9.36 -0.46
C GLU A 26 14.69 -9.26 1.06
N VAL A 27 13.49 -8.88 1.51
CA VAL A 27 13.17 -8.78 2.95
C VAL A 27 13.32 -10.13 3.65
N ALA A 28 12.91 -11.23 3.02
CA ALA A 28 13.10 -12.58 3.57
C ALA A 28 14.58 -12.92 3.77
N SER A 29 15.41 -12.60 2.78
CA SER A 29 16.84 -12.86 2.82
C SER A 29 17.53 -12.01 3.89
N GLU A 30 17.11 -10.77 4.08
CA GLU A 30 17.63 -9.88 5.12
C GLU A 30 17.21 -10.30 6.54
N LEU A 31 16.01 -10.85 6.70
CA LEU A 31 15.52 -11.33 7.99
C LEU A 31 16.12 -12.69 8.39
N GLY A 32 16.83 -13.37 7.48
CA GLY A 32 17.44 -14.67 7.74
C GLY A 32 16.42 -15.74 8.10
N ILE A 33 15.20 -15.67 7.56
CA ILE A 33 14.17 -16.69 7.78
C ILE A 33 14.54 -18.00 7.07
N ASN A 34 13.90 -19.10 7.44
CA ASN A 34 14.15 -20.42 6.83
C ASN A 34 14.19 -20.32 5.29
N PRO A 35 15.31 -20.72 4.62
CA PRO A 35 15.51 -20.58 3.18
C PRO A 35 14.56 -21.43 2.32
N GLU A 36 13.67 -22.22 2.93
CA GLU A 36 12.66 -23.02 2.23
C GLU A 36 11.78 -22.20 1.26
N TYR A 37 11.66 -20.88 1.46
CA TYR A 37 11.01 -19.97 0.51
C TYR A 37 11.66 -19.96 -0.88
N GLN A 38 12.93 -20.37 -1.00
CA GLN A 38 13.67 -20.42 -2.27
C GLN A 38 13.07 -21.45 -3.24
N SER A 39 12.39 -22.48 -2.72
CA SER A 39 11.60 -23.42 -3.53
C SER A 39 10.35 -22.78 -4.16
N GLY A 40 10.02 -21.54 -3.76
CA GLY A 40 8.78 -20.86 -4.11
C GLY A 40 7.60 -21.23 -3.19
N TYR A 41 7.74 -22.26 -2.34
CA TYR A 41 6.72 -22.67 -1.40
C TYR A 41 6.92 -22.06 -0.01
N TRP A 42 5.94 -21.28 0.44
CA TRP A 42 5.97 -20.60 1.75
C TRP A 42 5.21 -21.34 2.85
N GLY A 43 4.57 -22.48 2.53
CA GLY A 43 3.69 -23.17 3.47
C GLY A 43 4.42 -23.95 4.57
N ASN A 44 5.69 -24.29 4.36
CA ASN A 44 6.53 -24.97 5.36
C ASN A 44 7.22 -23.99 6.32
N ILE A 45 7.16 -22.68 6.04
CA ILE A 45 7.74 -21.63 6.87
C ILE A 45 6.76 -21.29 7.98
N SER A 46 7.28 -21.03 9.18
CA SER A 46 6.40 -20.70 10.31
C SER A 46 5.58 -19.43 10.03
N SER A 47 4.33 -19.39 10.49
CA SER A 47 3.47 -18.21 10.32
C SER A 47 4.07 -16.96 10.95
N ARG A 48 4.92 -17.12 11.97
CA ARG A 48 5.67 -16.04 12.61
C ARG A 48 6.69 -15.42 11.65
N GLU A 49 7.47 -16.24 10.95
CA GLU A 49 8.46 -15.77 9.97
C GLU A 49 7.79 -15.15 8.75
N CYS A 50 6.76 -15.81 8.20
CA CYS A 50 5.96 -15.25 7.11
C CYS A 50 5.35 -13.89 7.49
N GLY A 51 4.82 -13.79 8.71
CA GLY A 51 4.27 -12.55 9.26
C GLY A 51 5.34 -11.47 9.46
N ALA A 52 6.54 -11.84 9.91
CA ALA A 52 7.67 -10.92 10.05
C ALA A 52 8.07 -10.33 8.69
N VAL A 53 8.19 -11.15 7.64
CA VAL A 53 8.48 -10.67 6.28
C VAL A 53 7.44 -9.66 5.82
N GLY A 54 6.16 -10.00 5.89
CA GLY A 54 5.08 -9.11 5.47
C GLY A 54 5.06 -7.80 6.27
N GLY A 55 5.27 -7.86 7.58
CA GLY A 55 5.33 -6.67 8.45
C GLY A 55 6.52 -5.76 8.12
N HIS A 56 7.69 -6.33 7.85
CA HIS A 56 8.88 -5.56 7.46
C HIS A 56 8.72 -4.92 6.08
N MET A 57 8.09 -5.61 5.13
CA MET A 57 7.74 -5.03 3.83
C MET A 57 6.85 -3.79 4.01
N VAL A 58 5.77 -3.89 4.78
CA VAL A 58 4.84 -2.77 5.01
C VAL A 58 5.54 -1.60 5.69
N ARG A 59 6.33 -1.86 6.74
CA ARG A 59 7.07 -0.80 7.46
C ARG A 59 8.01 -0.03 6.53
N ARG A 60 8.73 -0.72 5.65
CA ARG A 60 9.64 -0.09 4.67
C ARG A 60 8.89 0.70 3.61
N MET A 61 7.78 0.18 3.09
CA MET A 61 6.97 0.90 2.11
C MET A 61 6.39 2.19 2.72
N ILE A 62 5.93 2.14 3.97
CA ILE A 62 5.44 3.33 4.67
C ILE A 62 6.58 4.33 4.87
N ALA A 63 7.75 3.88 5.34
CA ALA A 63 8.91 4.78 5.51
C ALA A 63 9.31 5.46 4.18
N ALA A 64 9.33 4.72 3.07
CA ALA A 64 9.61 5.28 1.75
C ALA A 64 8.51 6.25 1.27
N ALA A 65 7.25 5.96 1.58
CA ALA A 65 6.13 6.86 1.28
C ALA A 65 6.21 8.15 2.10
N GLU A 66 6.51 8.07 3.40
CA GLU A 66 6.72 9.23 4.27
C GLU A 66 7.88 10.11 3.77
N GLN A 67 9.00 9.49 3.37
CA GLN A 67 10.13 10.21 2.76
C GLN A 67 9.74 10.87 1.43
N SER A 68 8.93 10.20 0.62
CA SER A 68 8.41 10.77 -0.63
C SER A 68 7.49 11.96 -0.35
N LEU A 69 6.63 11.89 0.67
CA LEU A 69 5.75 12.99 1.08
C LEU A 69 6.54 14.20 1.59
N ILE A 70 7.64 13.98 2.31
CA ILE A 70 8.56 15.06 2.72
C ILE A 70 9.17 15.74 1.48
N ASN A 71 9.59 14.95 0.49
CA ASN A 71 10.17 15.48 -0.75
C ASN A 71 9.12 16.12 -1.66
N GLN A 72 7.85 15.74 -1.51
CA GLN A 72 6.70 16.25 -2.25
C GLN A 72 6.05 17.42 -1.48
N GLN A 73 6.88 18.41 -1.09
CA GLN A 73 6.42 19.67 -0.49
C GLN A 73 5.38 20.33 -1.41
N GLY A 74 4.10 20.09 -1.09
CA GLY A 74 2.93 20.61 -1.80
C GLY A 74 2.14 19.54 -2.54
N GLY A 75 1.05 19.04 -1.95
CA GLY A 75 0.09 18.24 -2.73
C GLY A 75 -0.83 17.26 -2.01
N PHE A 76 -1.33 17.57 -0.82
CA PHE A 76 -2.76 17.34 -0.57
C PHE A 76 -3.37 18.70 -0.31
N GLY A 77 -3.53 19.46 -1.40
CA GLY A 77 -4.42 20.61 -1.40
C GLY A 77 -5.84 20.09 -1.18
N LEU A 78 -6.21 19.93 0.10
CA LEU A 78 -7.59 20.16 0.48
C LEU A 78 -7.82 21.63 0.13
N GLU A 79 -8.41 21.87 -1.03
CA GLU A 79 -8.87 23.19 -1.41
C GLU A 79 -9.76 23.67 -0.26
N PRO A 80 -9.36 24.69 0.53
CA PRO A 80 -10.27 25.28 1.48
C PRO A 80 -11.41 25.85 0.65
N ASP A 81 -12.64 25.47 0.99
CA ASP A 81 -13.89 26.05 0.48
C ASP A 81 -13.84 27.58 0.62
N ALA A 82 -13.20 28.24 -0.33
CA ALA A 82 -13.06 29.68 -0.39
C ALA A 82 -14.33 30.19 -1.06
N GLN A 83 -15.40 30.27 -0.27
CA GLN A 83 -16.57 31.08 -0.62
C GLN A 83 -16.14 32.53 -0.79
N PRO A 84 -16.50 33.20 -1.90
CA PRO A 84 -16.66 34.64 -1.90
C PRO A 84 -18.15 34.98 -1.98
N ARG A 85 -18.63 35.45 -0.83
CA ARG A 85 -19.70 36.42 -0.57
C ARG A 85 -20.27 37.12 -1.83
N GLY A 86 -21.60 37.16 -1.92
CA GLY A 86 -22.35 37.95 -2.91
C GLY A 86 -21.97 39.45 -2.89
N PRO A 87 -22.48 40.26 -3.84
CA PRO A 87 -23.76 40.90 -3.54
C PRO A 87 -24.64 41.24 -4.77
N GLN A 88 -25.94 41.40 -4.49
CA GLN A 88 -26.92 42.31 -5.15
C GLN A 88 -27.60 41.88 -6.47
N GLY A 89 -28.94 41.96 -6.44
CA GLY A 89 -29.81 41.93 -7.63
C GLY A 89 -29.57 43.11 -8.59
N PRO A 90 -30.38 43.24 -9.65
CA PRO A 90 -31.67 43.89 -9.44
C PRO A 90 -32.84 43.20 -10.16
N SER A 91 -34.00 43.30 -9.49
CA SER A 91 -35.36 43.48 -9.99
C SER A 91 -35.70 43.14 -11.45
N ALA A 92 -36.73 42.30 -11.57
CA ALA A 92 -37.93 42.50 -12.38
C ALA A 92 -37.77 43.10 -13.77
N GLN A 93 -38.11 42.31 -14.80
CA GLN A 93 -39.20 42.63 -15.74
C GLN A 93 -39.90 41.33 -16.14
#